data_AF-A0A2N1M1T3-F1
#
_entry.id   AF-A0A2N1M1T3-F1
#
_cell.length_a   1.000
_cell.length_b   1.000
_cell.length_c   1.000
_cell.angle_alpha   90.00
_cell.angle_beta   90.00
_cell.angle_gamma   90.00
#
_symmetry.space_group_name_H-M   'P 1'
#
loop_
_entity.id
_entity.type
_entity.pdbx_description
1 polymer ?
#
loop_
_entity_poly.entity_id
_entity_poly.type
_entity_poly.pdbx_seq_one_letter_code
_entity_poly.pdbx_strand_id
1 'polypeptide(L)'
;MSIAPSVERFIALEGYATKSEEERLEIIKNAGLEITEYDATISKFLGLDNPIFRAFIRGIITICIDINNIERNKEFNKHIEEFKQISND
;
A
#
# COMPACT_ATOMS: atom_id res chain seq x y z
N MET A 1 9.09 10.36 10.94
CA MET A 1 7.87 10.04 11.70
C MET A 1 7.24 8.79 11.09
N SER A 2 6.75 7.85 11.90
CA SER A 2 5.99 6.69 11.39
C SER A 2 4.59 7.15 10.98
N ILE A 3 4.21 6.93 9.72
CA ILE A 3 2.85 7.21 9.25
C ILE A 3 2.04 5.94 9.51
N ALA A 4 1.04 6.02 10.39
CA ALA A 4 0.05 4.97 10.53
C ALA A 4 -0.96 5.11 9.37
N PRO A 5 -1.11 4.11 8.50
CA PRO A 5 -2.13 4.14 7.46
C PRO A 5 -3.54 4.23 8.09
N SER A 6 -4.47 4.92 7.43
CA SER A 6 -5.87 4.91 7.87
C SER A 6 -6.55 3.56 7.57
N VAL A 7 -7.50 3.16 8.42
CA VAL A 7 -8.29 1.93 8.24
C VAL A 7 -9.03 1.94 6.89
N GLU A 8 -9.50 3.10 6.44
CA GLU A 8 -10.17 3.28 5.15
C GLU A 8 -9.31 2.87 3.96
N ARG A 9 -7.98 3.10 4.03
CA ARG A 9 -7.04 2.73 2.97
C ARG A 9 -6.87 1.22 2.83
N PHE A 10 -7.28 0.46 3.85
CA PHE A 10 -7.22 -1.00 3.89
C PHE A 10 -8.60 -1.67 3.87
N ILE A 11 -9.68 -0.91 3.72
CA ILE A 11 -11.05 -1.44 3.80
C ILE A 11 -11.30 -2.52 2.73
N ALA A 12 -10.69 -2.37 1.55
CA ALA A 12 -10.76 -3.35 0.47
C ALA A 12 -10.04 -4.67 0.78
N LEU A 13 -9.23 -4.72 1.84
CA LEU A 13 -8.49 -5.89 2.31
C LEU A 13 -9.05 -6.47 3.62
N GLU A 14 -10.15 -5.92 4.13
CA GLU A 14 -10.73 -6.33 5.40
C GLU A 14 -11.17 -7.80 5.39
N GLY A 15 -10.97 -8.47 6.52
CA GLY A 15 -11.40 -9.87 6.69
C GLY A 15 -10.48 -10.91 6.03
N TYR A 16 -9.47 -10.52 5.25
CA TYR A 16 -8.57 -11.46 4.56
C TYR A 16 -8.10 -12.64 5.44
N ALA A 17 -7.66 -12.35 6.68
CA ALA A 17 -7.10 -13.35 7.58
C ALA A 17 -8.10 -14.46 7.98
N THR A 18 -9.40 -14.14 8.08
CA THR A 18 -10.44 -15.04 8.61
C THR A 18 -11.23 -15.76 7.51
N LYS A 19 -10.90 -15.50 6.24
CA LYS A 19 -11.67 -15.91 5.06
C LYS A 19 -11.11 -17.16 4.37
N SER A 20 -11.94 -17.84 3.57
CA SER A 20 -11.53 -18.97 2.74
C SER A 20 -10.54 -18.52 1.65
N GLU A 21 -9.89 -19.47 0.97
CA GLU A 21 -8.96 -19.13 -0.11
C GLU A 21 -9.67 -18.50 -1.33
N GLU A 22 -10.89 -18.93 -1.63
CA GLU A 22 -11.73 -18.33 -2.68
C GLU A 22 -12.14 -16.90 -2.32
N GLU A 23 -12.60 -16.70 -1.08
CA GLU A 23 -12.96 -15.37 -0.58
C GLU A 23 -11.74 -14.44 -0.53
N ARG A 24 -10.56 -14.96 -0.14
CA ARG A 24 -9.29 -14.21 -0.19
C ARG A 24 -8.94 -13.79 -1.61
N LEU A 25 -9.13 -14.66 -2.60
CA LEU A 25 -8.89 -14.32 -4.00
C LEU A 25 -9.85 -13.22 -4.48
N GLU A 26 -11.12 -13.25 -4.08
CA GLU A 26 -12.08 -12.19 -4.38
C GLU A 26 -11.69 -10.86 -3.75
N ILE A 27 -11.28 -10.86 -2.47
CA ILE A 27 -10.76 -9.66 -1.78
C ILE A 27 -9.61 -9.03 -2.57
N ILE A 28 -8.64 -9.85 -2.97
CA ILE A 28 -7.47 -9.39 -3.74
C ILE A 28 -7.88 -8.84 -5.12
N LYS A 29 -8.79 -9.50 -5.83
CA LYS A 29 -9.31 -9.00 -7.12
C LYS A 29 -10.08 -7.68 -6.97
N ASN A 30 -10.96 -7.60 -5.99
CA ASN A 30 -11.77 -6.40 -5.73
C ASN A 30 -10.91 -5.20 -5.31
N ALA A 31 -9.77 -5.46 -4.65
CA ALA A 31 -8.76 -4.46 -4.33
C ALA A 31 -7.88 -4.04 -5.54
N GLY A 32 -8.11 -4.60 -6.74
CA GLY A 32 -7.30 -4.34 -7.94
C GLY A 32 -5.89 -4.96 -7.89
N LEU A 33 -5.67 -5.93 -7.01
CA LEU A 33 -4.37 -6.57 -6.78
C LEU A 33 -4.23 -7.85 -7.62
N GLU A 34 -4.29 -7.74 -8.94
CA GLU A 34 -4.09 -8.91 -9.81
C GLU A 34 -2.76 -9.61 -9.48
N ILE A 35 -2.75 -10.95 -9.50
CA ILE A 35 -1.54 -11.73 -9.27
C ILE A 35 -0.63 -11.56 -10.50
N THR A 36 0.60 -11.15 -10.26
CA THR A 36 1.60 -10.85 -11.30
C THR A 36 2.89 -11.64 -11.08
N GLU A 37 3.76 -11.67 -12.07
CA GLU A 37 5.09 -12.31 -11.97
C GLU A 37 5.96 -11.67 -10.86
N TYR A 38 5.73 -10.39 -10.54
CA TYR A 38 6.44 -9.70 -9.45
C TYR A 38 6.12 -10.27 -8.07
N ASP A 39 4.96 -10.90 -7.91
CA ASP A 39 4.59 -11.56 -6.66
C ASP A 39 5.56 -12.70 -6.34
N ALA A 40 6.09 -13.39 -7.36
CA ALA A 40 7.08 -14.46 -7.20
C ALA A 40 8.40 -13.96 -6.56
N THR A 41 8.83 -12.73 -6.84
CA THR A 41 10.04 -12.15 -6.24
C THR A 41 9.85 -11.87 -4.75
N ILE A 42 8.71 -11.28 -4.38
CA ILE A 42 8.34 -11.04 -2.97
C ILE A 42 8.26 -12.38 -2.22
N SER A 43 7.75 -13.40 -2.88
CA SER A 43 7.64 -14.77 -2.33
C SER A 43 8.98 -15.38 -1.98
N LYS A 44 9.94 -15.25 -2.90
CA LYS A 44 11.29 -15.78 -2.72
C LYS A 44 11.99 -15.10 -1.53
N PHE A 45 11.75 -13.81 -1.36
CA PHE A 45 12.25 -13.05 -0.22
C PHE A 45 11.61 -13.50 1.10
N LEU A 46 10.29 -13.78 1.11
CA LEU A 46 9.56 -14.13 2.32
C LEU A 46 9.51 -15.63 2.65
N GLY A 47 9.97 -16.50 1.74
CA GLY A 47 9.89 -17.96 1.89
C GLY A 47 8.46 -18.50 1.85
N LEU A 48 7.57 -17.86 1.08
CA LEU A 48 6.14 -18.16 1.06
C LEU A 48 5.70 -18.82 -0.25
N ASP A 49 4.91 -19.89 -0.16
CA ASP A 49 4.45 -20.62 -1.35
C ASP A 49 3.02 -20.33 -1.84
N ASN A 50 2.24 -19.47 -1.16
CA ASN A 50 0.85 -19.18 -1.55
C ASN A 50 0.69 -17.94 -2.48
N PRO A 51 0.22 -18.09 -3.74
CA PRO A 51 -0.02 -17.00 -4.72
C PRO A 51 -0.83 -15.82 -4.20
N ILE A 52 -1.95 -16.08 -3.51
CA ILE A 52 -2.92 -15.09 -3.05
C ILE A 52 -2.32 -14.27 -1.91
N PHE A 53 -1.61 -14.93 -1.00
CA PHE A 53 -0.94 -14.25 0.11
C PHE A 53 0.21 -13.34 -0.37
N ARG A 54 0.86 -13.68 -1.49
CA ARG A 54 1.92 -12.83 -2.06
C ARG A 54 1.34 -11.51 -2.60
N ALA A 55 0.25 -11.60 -3.36
CA ALA A 55 -0.47 -10.43 -3.85
C ALA A 55 -1.03 -9.58 -2.71
N PHE A 56 -1.50 -10.20 -1.62
CA PHE A 56 -1.90 -9.52 -0.40
C PHE A 56 -0.76 -8.68 0.22
N ILE A 57 0.42 -9.29 0.43
CA ILE A 57 1.57 -8.57 1.00
C ILE A 57 2.02 -7.43 0.09
N ARG A 58 2.07 -7.65 -1.23
CA ARG A 58 2.36 -6.57 -2.18
C ARG A 58 1.36 -5.42 -2.04
N GLY A 59 0.07 -5.74 -1.95
CA GLY A 59 -0.97 -4.73 -1.75
C GLY A 59 -0.74 -3.87 -0.51
N ILE A 60 -0.39 -4.49 0.62
CA ILE A 60 -0.04 -3.76 1.85
C ILE A 60 1.15 -2.82 1.63
N ILE A 61 2.22 -3.33 1.01
CA ILE A 61 3.44 -2.55 0.74
C ILE A 61 3.13 -1.36 -0.16
N THR A 62 2.38 -1.56 -1.24
CA THR A 62 1.99 -0.50 -2.18
C THR A 62 1.19 0.60 -1.48
N ILE A 63 0.17 0.23 -0.70
CA ILE A 63 -0.64 1.19 0.06
C ILE A 63 0.23 2.04 1.00
N CYS A 64 1.16 1.41 1.72
CA CYS A 64 2.08 2.11 2.61
C CYS A 64 3.02 3.08 1.87
N ILE A 65 3.55 2.67 0.71
CA ILE A 65 4.40 3.52 -0.13
C ILE A 65 3.62 4.74 -0.63
N ASP A 66 2.40 4.54 -1.11
CA ASP A 66 1.55 5.62 -1.61
C ASP A 66 1.22 6.64 -0.53
N ILE A 67 0.89 6.18 0.68
CA ILE A 67 0.64 7.04 1.84
C ILE A 67 1.89 7.87 2.17
N ASN A 68 3.06 7.23 2.23
CA ASN A 68 4.31 7.92 2.50
C ASN A 68 4.64 8.96 1.42
N ASN A 69 4.37 8.66 0.15
CA ASN A 69 4.58 9.59 -0.95
C ASN A 69 3.62 10.79 -0.88
N ILE A 70 2.34 10.57 -0.54
CA ILE A 70 1.34 11.65 -0.38
C ILE A 70 1.78 12.62 0.71
N GLU A 71 2.12 12.11 1.90
CA GLU A 71 2.54 12.96 3.02
C GLU A 71 3.85 13.69 2.73
N ARG A 72 4.85 13.01 2.15
CA ARG A 72 6.11 13.64 1.75
C ARG A 72 5.89 14.77 0.75
N ASN A 73 5.02 14.57 -0.24
CA ASN A 73 4.70 15.60 -1.22
C ASN A 73 3.95 16.78 -0.59
N LYS A 74 3.07 16.53 0.38
CA LYS A 74 2.38 17.59 1.12
C LYS A 74 3.35 18.44 1.94
N GLU A 75 4.30 17.81 2.63
CA GLU A 75 5.36 18.50 3.38
C GLU A 75 6.27 19.30 2.45
N PHE A 76 6.70 18.70 1.33
CA PHE A 76 7.50 19.39 0.33
C PHE A 76 6.79 20.63 -0.24
N ASN A 77 5.52 20.50 -0.62
CA ASN A 77 4.73 21.61 -1.14
C ASN A 77 4.56 22.73 -0.10
N LYS A 78 4.39 22.38 1.18
CA LYS A 78 4.33 23.37 2.27
C LYS A 78 5.61 24.20 2.34
N HIS A 79 6.79 23.55 2.26
CA HIS A 79 8.07 24.25 2.26
C HIS A 79 8.28 25.16 1.04
N ILE A 80 7.81 24.75 -0.14
CA ILE A 80 7.87 25.60 -1.33
C ILE A 80 7.02 26.87 -1.16
N GLU A 81 5.82 26.74 -0.58
CA GLU A 81 4.96 27.90 -0.33
C GLU A 81 5.52 28.82 0.77
N GLU A 82 6.08 28.27 1.84
CA GLU A 82 6.80 29.05 2.87
C GLU A 82 7.97 29.83 2.26
N PHE A 83 8.76 29.21 1.38
CA PHE A 83 9.90 29.86 0.72
C PHE A 83 9.45 31.00 -0.21
N LYS A 84 8.37 30.82 -0.97
CA LYS A 84 7.79 31.87 -1.82
C LYS A 84 7.31 33.06 -1.03
N GLN A 85 6.72 32.84 0.14
CA GLN A 85 6.26 33.92 1.02
C GLN A 85 7.44 34.73 1.56
N ILE A 86 8.50 34.06 2.02
CA ILE A 86 9.72 34.71 2.52
C ILE A 86 10.47 35.47 1.41
N SER A 87 10.44 34.97 0.16
CA SER A 87 11.17 35.58 -0.97
C SER A 87 10.42 36.74 -1.63
N ASN A 88 9.14 36.94 -1.29
CA ASN A 88 8.30 38.03 -1.80
C ASN A 88 8.15 39.20 -0.79
N ASP A 89 8.79 39.11 0.38
CA ASP A 89 9.01 40.20 1.35
C ASP A 89 10.45 40.76 1.22
#